data_AF-A0A1G8R8S9-F1
#
_entry.id   AF-A0A1G8R8S9-F1
#
_cell.length_a   1.000
_cell.length_b   1.000
_cell.length_c   1.000
_cell.angle_alpha   90.00
_cell.angle_beta   90.00
_cell.angle_gamma   90.00
#
_symmetry.space_group_name_H-M   'P 1'
#
loop_
_entity.id
_entity.type
_entity.pdbx_description
1 polymer ?
#
loop_
_entity_poly.entity_id
_entity_poly.type
_entity_poly.pdbx_seq_one_letter_code
_entity_poly.pdbx_strand_id
1 'polypeptide(L)' 'MTRLIVNIFKDSRNIYGQRKIKKELEKLGWTVSRRRIGRMMKEQGLVS' A
#
# COMPACT_ATOMS: atom_id res chain seq x y z
N MET A 1 -9.51 0.18 -3.55
CA MET A 1 -8.09 0.61 -3.41
C MET A 1 -7.52 0.25 -2.04
N THR A 2 -8.10 0.71 -0.93
CA THR A 2 -7.59 0.43 0.43
C THR A 2 -7.42 -1.07 0.73
N ARG A 3 -8.38 -1.93 0.31
CA ARG A 3 -8.25 -3.39 0.43
C ARG A 3 -7.03 -3.97 -0.31
N LEU A 4 -6.70 -3.46 -1.50
CA LEU A 4 -5.50 -3.89 -2.24
C LEU A 4 -4.22 -3.56 -1.48
N ILE A 5 -4.15 -2.36 -0.90
CA ILE A 5 -3.02 -1.92 -0.07
C ILE A 5 -2.89 -2.82 1.16
N VAL A 6 -3.99 -3.11 1.85
CA VAL A 6 -4.02 -4.02 3.02
C VAL A 6 -3.56 -5.43 2.64
N ASN A 7 -4.05 -5.97 1.52
CA ASN A 7 -3.67 -7.30 1.05
C ASN A 7 -2.18 -7.35 0.72
N ILE A 8 -1.68 -6.44 -0.13
CA ILE A 8 -0.25 -6.36 -0.47
C ILE A 8 0.61 -6.21 0.79
N PHE A 9 0.16 -5.41 1.76
CA PHE A 9 0.86 -5.23 3.03
C PHE A 9 0.92 -6.54 3.83
N LYS A 10 -0.19 -7.24 4.01
CA LYS A 10 -0.26 -8.52 4.74
C LYS A 10 0.49 -9.64 4.02
N ASP A 11 0.33 -9.74 2.70
CA ASP A 11 1.02 -10.72 1.85
C ASP A 11 2.54 -10.54 1.93
N SER A 12 3.01 -9.30 2.09
CA SER A 12 4.42 -8.99 2.32
C SER A 12 4.92 -9.26 3.74
N ARG A 13 4.10 -9.88 4.62
CA ARG A 13 4.37 -10.04 6.06
C ARG A 13 4.57 -8.70 6.78
N ASN A 14 3.81 -7.68 6.40
CA ASN A 14 3.87 -6.32 6.93
C ASN A 14 5.21 -5.59 6.69
N ILE A 15 6.04 -6.07 5.75
CA ILE A 15 7.36 -5.47 5.45
C ILE A 15 7.24 -4.30 4.46
N TYR A 16 6.20 -4.29 3.62
CA TYR A 16 6.14 -3.34 2.50
C TYR A 16 5.62 -1.97 2.95
N GLY A 17 6.52 -0.98 2.95
CA GLY A 17 6.13 0.43 3.03
C GLY A 17 5.62 0.99 1.70
N GLN A 18 5.20 2.25 1.73
CA GLN A 18 4.60 3.00 0.62
C GLN A 18 5.33 2.86 -0.73
N ARG A 19 6.67 2.79 -0.73
CA ARG A 19 7.49 2.63 -1.94
C ARG A 19 7.28 1.27 -2.62
N LYS A 20 7.27 0.18 -1.84
CA LYS A 20 7.10 -1.18 -2.38
C LYS A 20 5.64 -1.42 -2.77
N ILE A 21 4.70 -0.96 -1.96
CA ILE A 21 3.26 -1.02 -2.28
C ILE A 21 2.96 -0.30 -3.60
N LYS A 22 3.57 0.87 -3.84
CA LYS A 22 3.43 1.57 -5.12
C LYS A 22 3.84 0.70 -6.31
N LYS A 23 4.98 0.01 -6.23
CA LYS A 23 5.45 -0.88 -7.31
C LYS A 23 4.49 -2.06 -7.54
N GLU A 24 3.97 -2.66 -6.47
CA GLU A 24 3.00 -3.75 -6.61
C GLU A 24 1.67 -3.25 -7.21
N LEU A 25 1.24 -2.05 -6.86
CA LEU A 25 0.06 -1.42 -7.49
C LEU A 25 0.30 -1.11 -8.97
N GLU A 26 1.48 -0.62 -9.35
CA GLU A 26 1.84 -0.37 -10.75
C GLU A 26 1.83 -1.66 -11.59
N LYS A 27 2.34 -2.79 -11.05
CA LYS A 27 2.25 -4.10 -11.70
C LYS A 27 0.81 -4.56 -11.94
N LEU A 28 -0.11 -4.17 -11.05
CA LEU A 28 -1.54 -4.44 -11.15
C LEU A 28 -2.27 -3.40 -12.03
N GLY A 29 -1.55 -2.50 -12.70
CA GLY A 29 -2.11 -1.47 -13.58
C GLY A 29 -2.63 -0.22 -12.85
N TRP A 30 -2.37 -0.09 -11.55
CA TRP A 30 -2.83 1.04 -10.75
C TRP A 30 -1.76 2.11 -10.59
N THR A 31 -2.03 3.30 -11.12
CA THR A 31 -1.18 4.48 -10.91
C THR A 31 -1.63 5.24 -9.66
N VAL A 32 -0.88 5.09 -8.56
CA VAL A 32 -1.22 5.71 -7.27
C VAL A 32 -0.01 6.42 -6.67
N SER A 33 -0.20 7.64 -6.16
CA SER A 33 0.88 8.40 -5.53
C SER A 33 1.24 7.85 -4.15
N ARG A 34 2.52 7.97 -3.76
CA ARG A 34 3.00 7.54 -2.44
C ARG A 34 2.27 8.24 -1.28
N ARG A 35 1.91 9.53 -1.45
CA ARG A 35 1.11 10.29 -0.47
C ARG A 35 -0.29 9.69 -0.27
N ARG A 36 -0.96 9.26 -1.35
CA ARG A 36 -2.28 8.63 -1.25
C ARG A 36 -2.20 7.27 -0.54
N ILE A 37 -1.17 6.47 -0.86
CA ILE A 37 -0.89 5.20 -0.18
C ILE A 37 -0.63 5.44 1.31
N GLY A 38 0.20 6.43 1.66
CA GLY A 38 0.49 6.76 3.06
C GLY A 38 -0.74 7.15 3.86
N ARG A 39 -1.64 7.98 3.29
CA ARG A 39 -2.93 8.32 3.93
C ARG A 39 -3.78 7.08 4.18
N MET A 40 -3.95 6.23 3.17
CA MET A 40 -4.72 4.99 3.28
C MET A 40 -4.09 4.03 4.30
N MET A 41 -2.76 3.93 4.38
CA MET A 41 -2.09 3.10 5.39
C MET A 41 -2.34 3.64 6.81
N LYS A 42 -2.27 4.97 7.01
CA LYS A 42 -2.52 5.60 8.31
C LYS A 42 -3.99 5.45 8.75
N GLU A 43 -4.93 5.68 7.83
CA GLU A 43 -6.37 5.49 8.07
C GLU A 43 -6.73 4.04 8.45
N GLN A 44 -5.91 3.07 8.05
CA GLN A 44 -6.11 1.65 8.35
C GLN A 44 -5.24 1.14 9.51
N GLY A 45 -4.48 2.02 10.18
CA GLY A 45 -3.58 1.63 11.28
C GLY A 45 -2.44 0.68 10.87
N LEU A 46 -2.05 0.67 9.58
CA LEU A 46 -0.97 -0.19 9.07
C LEU A 46 0.43 0.39 9.30
N VAL A 47 0.49 1.69 9.58
CA VAL A 47 1.70 2.43 9.94
C VAL A 47 1.35 3.31 11.13
N SER A 48 2.30 3.43 12.07
CA SER A 48 2.19 4.37 13.19
C SER A 48 2.36 5.81 12.74
#